data_AF-A0A0J9T4B2-F1
#
_entry.id   AF-A0A0J9T4B2-F1
#
_cell.length_a   1.000
_cell.length_b   1.000
_cell.length_c   1.000
_cell.angle_alpha   90.00
_cell.angle_beta   90.00
_cell.angle_gamma   90.00
#
_symmetry.space_group_name_H-M   'P 1'
#
loop_
_entity.id
_entity.type
_entity.pdbx_description
1 polymer ?
#
loop_
_entity_poly.entity_id
_entity_poly.type
_entity_poly.pdbx_seq_one_letter_code
_entity_poly.pdbx_strand_id
1 'polypeptide(L)'
;CKYISYLLYDEICKGDYNVCDEDIFNILKDFVELFRLYSRSDICASKIDYLDPSTYKKHSILYDLYDKYSILIGDRTSKPYIPPCEILDSLIFYYNDAISSHGESDVNFIDKLIELKKLIEVNVLPSKTDCKRFITDFRETDIEKTRAKE
;
A
#
# COMPACT_ATOMS: atom_id res chain seq x y z
N CYS A 1 -0.57 12.45 2.02
CA CYS A 1 -0.83 12.68 3.45
C CYS A 1 -0.94 11.38 4.22
N LYS A 2 -1.94 10.52 3.94
CA LYS A 2 -2.04 9.18 4.57
C LYS A 2 -0.75 8.33 4.45
N TYR A 3 -0.08 8.38 3.31
CA TYR A 3 1.22 7.71 3.13
C TYR A 3 2.32 8.28 4.04
N ILE A 4 2.33 9.59 4.28
CA ILE A 4 3.28 10.24 5.21
C ILE A 4 2.97 9.81 6.64
N SER A 5 1.69 9.80 7.06
CA SER A 5 1.27 9.27 8.36
C SER A 5 1.72 7.82 8.56
N TYR A 6 1.54 6.99 7.53
CA TYR A 6 2.01 5.62 7.54
C TYR A 6 3.53 5.53 7.72
N LEU A 7 4.31 6.27 6.94
CA LEU A 7 5.77 6.25 7.04
C LEU A 7 6.25 6.69 8.42
N LEU A 8 5.67 7.76 8.97
CA LEU A 8 6.00 8.22 10.33
C LEU A 8 5.69 7.14 11.36
N TYR A 9 4.50 6.54 11.31
CA TYR A 9 4.10 5.48 12.23
C TYR A 9 5.01 4.24 12.10
N ASP A 10 5.28 3.79 10.87
CA ASP A 10 6.12 2.62 10.56
C ASP A 10 7.55 2.79 11.09
N GLU A 11 8.16 3.96 10.89
CA GLU A 11 9.51 4.25 11.39
C GLU A 11 9.56 4.30 12.92
N ILE A 12 8.55 4.88 13.58
CA ILE A 12 8.48 4.89 15.06
C ILE A 12 8.39 3.46 15.60
N CYS A 13 7.47 2.66 15.05
CA CYS A 13 7.30 1.28 15.50
C CYS A 13 8.58 0.44 15.26
N LYS A 14 9.31 0.67 14.17
CA LYS A 14 10.56 -0.05 13.88
C LYS A 14 11.73 0.37 14.78
N GLY A 15 11.76 1.64 15.21
CA GLY A 15 12.87 2.23 15.95
C GLY A 15 12.94 1.79 17.42
N ASP A 16 11.83 1.87 18.16
CA ASP A 16 11.80 1.70 19.62
C ASP A 16 11.12 0.38 20.04
N TYR A 17 11.77 -0.76 19.82
CA TYR A 17 11.31 -2.07 20.35
C TYR A 17 9.86 -2.47 20.00
N ASN A 18 9.33 -2.03 18.85
CA ASN A 18 7.92 -2.21 18.45
C ASN A 18 6.90 -1.43 19.29
N VAL A 19 7.33 -0.41 20.03
CA VAL A 19 6.43 0.54 20.68
C VAL A 19 6.08 1.63 19.67
N CYS A 20 4.85 1.59 19.19
CA CYS A 20 4.30 2.63 18.34
C CYS A 20 3.89 3.84 19.21
N ASP A 21 4.89 4.56 19.74
CA ASP A 21 4.68 5.61 20.74
C ASP A 21 3.94 6.82 20.15
N GLU A 22 2.77 7.12 20.73
CA GLU A 22 1.91 8.22 20.30
C GLU A 22 2.51 9.59 20.65
N ASP A 23 3.26 9.71 21.73
CA ASP A 23 3.92 10.97 22.12
C ASP A 23 5.04 11.30 21.13
N ILE A 24 5.84 10.31 20.73
CA ILE A 24 6.86 10.48 19.67
C ILE A 24 6.18 10.90 18.35
N PHE A 25 5.07 10.27 17.99
CA PHE A 25 4.32 10.65 16.80
C PHE A 25 3.82 12.10 16.87
N ASN A 26 3.28 12.52 18.01
CA ASN A 26 2.78 13.87 18.22
C ASN A 26 3.92 14.92 18.12
N ILE A 27 5.11 14.62 18.64
CA ILE A 27 6.30 15.48 18.48
C ILE A 27 6.65 15.66 16.99
N LEU A 28 6.64 14.58 16.21
CA LEU A 28 6.92 14.65 14.77
C LEU A 28 5.83 15.38 14.00
N LYS A 29 4.57 15.22 14.41
CA LYS A 29 3.44 15.98 13.86
C LYS A 29 3.61 17.48 14.12
N ASP A 30 3.93 17.88 15.34
CA ASP A 30 4.19 19.28 15.71
C ASP A 30 5.36 19.87 14.90
N PHE A 31 6.42 19.09 14.67
CA PHE A 31 7.52 19.50 13.81
C PHE A 31 7.04 19.80 12.37
N VAL A 32 6.21 18.93 11.79
CA VAL A 32 5.64 19.17 10.44
C VAL A 32 4.74 20.40 10.43
N GLU A 33 3.93 20.61 11.47
CA GLU A 33 3.07 21.78 11.60
C GLU A 33 3.86 23.09 11.73
N LEU A 34 5.00 23.09 12.45
CA LEU A 34 5.89 24.24 12.55
C LEU A 34 6.63 24.50 11.23
N PHE A 35 7.15 23.45 10.58
CA PHE A 35 7.79 23.56 9.27
C PHE A 35 6.84 24.12 8.21
N ARG A 36 5.55 23.78 8.28
CA ARG A 36 4.50 24.36 7.44
C ARG A 36 4.47 25.89 7.55
N LEU A 37 4.43 26.43 8.77
CA LEU A 37 4.36 27.88 9.00
C LEU A 37 5.55 28.60 8.37
N TYR A 38 6.73 27.98 8.44
CA TYR A 38 7.94 28.51 7.83
C TYR A 38 7.92 28.41 6.28
N SER A 39 7.53 27.26 5.74
CA SER A 39 7.55 26.97 4.30
C SER A 39 6.39 27.59 3.51
N ARG A 40 5.36 28.13 4.20
CA ARG A 40 4.10 28.63 3.59
C ARG A 40 3.39 27.60 2.70
N SER A 41 3.68 26.32 2.92
CA SER A 41 2.99 25.21 2.27
C SER A 41 1.76 24.84 3.08
N ASP A 42 0.70 24.33 2.49
CA ASP A 42 -0.44 23.74 3.19
C ASP A 42 -0.48 22.20 3.06
N ILE A 43 0.58 21.63 2.46
CA ILE A 43 0.62 20.23 2.08
C ILE A 43 0.54 19.35 3.33
N CYS A 44 -0.57 18.60 3.43
CA CYS A 44 -0.80 17.50 4.36
C CYS A 44 -0.89 17.80 5.86
N ALA A 45 -0.67 19.02 6.33
CA ALA A 45 -0.59 19.28 7.78
C ALA A 45 -1.86 18.91 8.57
N SER A 46 -3.06 19.17 8.03
CA SER A 46 -4.32 18.78 8.70
C SER A 46 -4.73 17.32 8.47
N LYS A 47 -3.88 16.54 7.82
CA LYS A 47 -4.15 15.16 7.37
C LYS A 47 -3.03 14.19 7.79
N ILE A 48 -2.18 14.62 8.73
CA ILE A 48 -1.21 13.75 9.39
C ILE A 48 -1.81 13.36 10.73
N ASP A 49 -2.29 12.12 10.77
CA ASP A 49 -2.97 11.56 11.93
C ASP A 49 -2.25 10.29 12.39
N TYR A 50 -2.26 10.08 13.71
CA TYR A 50 -1.82 8.82 14.30
C TYR A 50 -2.74 7.71 13.81
N LEU A 51 -2.16 6.60 13.37
CA LEU A 51 -2.91 5.50 12.79
C LEU A 51 -3.26 4.49 13.87
N ASP A 52 -4.52 4.08 13.96
CA ASP A 52 -4.84 2.88 14.74
C ASP A 52 -4.17 1.64 14.10
N PRO A 53 -3.86 0.59 14.88
CA PRO A 53 -3.14 -0.58 14.37
C PRO A 53 -3.82 -1.30 13.20
N SER A 54 -5.16 -1.27 13.12
CA SER A 54 -5.91 -1.90 12.02
C SER A 54 -5.75 -1.09 10.73
N THR A 55 -5.86 0.22 10.80
CA THR A 55 -5.61 1.12 9.67
C THR A 55 -4.15 1.05 9.21
N TYR A 56 -3.20 1.03 10.15
CA TYR A 56 -1.79 0.84 9.85
C TYR A 56 -1.54 -0.46 9.07
N LYS A 57 -2.07 -1.59 9.54
CA LYS A 57 -1.89 -2.88 8.86
C LYS A 57 -2.40 -2.84 7.41
N LYS A 58 -3.58 -2.25 7.18
CA LYS A 58 -4.14 -2.09 5.83
C LYS A 58 -3.27 -1.20 4.94
N HIS A 59 -2.81 -0.07 5.48
CA HIS A 59 -1.88 0.81 4.77
C HIS A 59 -0.57 0.10 4.42
N SER A 60 0.00 -0.64 5.36
CA SER A 60 1.24 -1.40 5.16
C SER A 60 1.11 -2.38 3.99
N ILE A 61 0.04 -3.18 3.98
CA ILE A 61 -0.26 -4.12 2.89
C ILE A 61 -0.40 -3.38 1.56
N LEU A 62 -1.18 -2.30 1.54
CA LEU A 62 -1.43 -1.55 0.31
C LEU A 62 -0.12 -0.97 -0.24
N TYR A 63 0.68 -0.33 0.60
CA TYR A 63 1.91 0.32 0.17
C TYR A 63 2.99 -0.69 -0.24
N ASP A 64 3.10 -1.84 0.42
CA ASP A 64 3.99 -2.93 -0.03
C ASP A 64 3.59 -3.43 -1.44
N LEU A 65 2.29 -3.62 -1.70
CA LEU A 65 1.80 -4.02 -3.02
C LEU A 65 2.09 -2.95 -4.09
N TYR A 66 1.90 -1.67 -3.79
CA TYR A 66 2.23 -0.57 -4.71
C TYR A 66 3.75 -0.42 -4.95
N ASP A 67 4.57 -0.72 -3.95
CA ASP A 67 6.03 -0.73 -4.12
C ASP A 67 6.47 -1.86 -5.05
N LYS A 68 5.91 -3.06 -4.90
CA LYS A 68 6.14 -4.17 -5.85
C LYS A 68 5.67 -3.83 -7.26
N TYR A 69 4.49 -3.23 -7.39
CA TYR A 69 4.00 -2.73 -8.68
C TYR A 69 4.97 -1.72 -9.31
N SER A 70 5.45 -0.74 -8.53
CA SER A 70 6.40 0.28 -8.99
C SER A 70 7.71 -0.32 -9.49
N ILE A 71 8.17 -1.43 -8.89
CA ILE A 71 9.34 -2.15 -9.37
C ILE A 71 9.03 -2.87 -10.69
N LEU A 72 7.86 -3.51 -10.81
CA LEU A 72 7.46 -4.28 -11.99
C LEU A 72 7.32 -3.40 -13.25
N ILE A 73 6.88 -2.15 -13.10
CA ILE A 73 6.79 -1.16 -14.19
C ILE A 73 8.11 -0.40 -14.44
N GLY A 74 9.13 -0.60 -13.60
CA GLY A 74 10.45 0.00 -13.77
C GLY A 74 10.63 1.40 -13.19
N ASP A 75 9.64 1.94 -12.46
CA ASP A 75 9.73 3.22 -11.76
C ASP A 75 10.73 3.19 -10.61
N ARG A 76 10.95 2.00 -10.05
CA ARG A 76 11.91 1.75 -8.96
C ARG A 76 12.71 0.49 -9.25
N THR A 77 13.91 0.42 -8.65
CA THR A 77 14.73 -0.79 -8.66
C THR A 77 14.62 -1.50 -7.32
N SER A 78 14.53 -2.83 -7.33
CA SER A 78 14.63 -3.60 -6.08
C SER A 78 16.08 -3.60 -5.58
N LYS A 79 16.27 -3.48 -4.27
CA LYS A 79 17.57 -3.64 -3.62
C LYS A 79 17.43 -4.57 -2.41
N PRO A 80 18.02 -5.78 -2.42
CA PRO A 80 18.79 -6.40 -3.51
C PRO A 80 17.96 -6.64 -4.78
N TYR A 81 18.64 -6.95 -5.89
CA TYR A 81 17.94 -7.32 -7.13
C TYR A 81 17.11 -8.59 -6.90
N ILE A 82 15.83 -8.52 -7.23
CA ILE A 82 14.87 -9.64 -7.18
C ILE A 82 14.32 -9.78 -8.61
N PRO A 83 14.31 -10.98 -9.19
CA PRO A 83 13.75 -11.20 -10.52
C PRO A 83 12.29 -10.71 -10.62
N PRO A 84 11.90 -10.05 -11.72
CA PRO A 84 10.53 -9.52 -11.88
C PRO A 84 9.43 -10.58 -11.69
N CYS A 85 9.64 -11.82 -12.13
CA CYS A 85 8.65 -12.88 -11.94
C CYS A 85 8.47 -13.26 -10.47
N GLU A 86 9.54 -13.26 -9.67
CA GLU A 86 9.44 -13.49 -8.21
C GLU A 86 8.69 -12.35 -7.51
N ILE A 87 8.91 -11.11 -7.97
CA ILE A 87 8.16 -9.94 -7.45
C ILE A 87 6.68 -10.06 -7.81
N LEU A 88 6.36 -10.48 -9.05
CA LEU A 88 4.98 -10.67 -9.50
C LEU A 88 4.28 -11.79 -8.71
N ASP A 89 4.98 -12.90 -8.47
CA ASP A 89 4.48 -14.02 -7.66
C ASP A 89 4.17 -13.57 -6.23
N SER A 90 5.11 -12.83 -5.62
CA SER A 90 4.94 -12.26 -4.29
C SER A 90 3.75 -11.29 -4.25
N LEU A 91 3.62 -10.43 -5.27
CA LEU A 91 2.51 -9.49 -5.37
C LEU A 91 1.17 -10.23 -5.41
N ILE A 92 1.03 -11.22 -6.30
CA ILE A 92 -0.20 -12.03 -6.42
C ILE A 92 -0.54 -12.70 -5.08
N PHE A 93 0.46 -13.30 -4.43
CA PHE A 93 0.29 -13.95 -3.13
C PHE A 93 -0.27 -12.97 -2.08
N TYR A 94 0.38 -11.83 -1.88
CA TYR A 94 -0.03 -10.86 -0.87
C TYR A 94 -1.35 -10.18 -1.19
N TYR A 95 -1.67 -9.96 -2.47
CA TYR A 95 -2.99 -9.50 -2.89
C TYR A 95 -4.07 -10.50 -2.47
N ASN A 96 -3.88 -11.78 -2.79
CA ASN A 96 -4.85 -12.82 -2.49
C ASN A 96 -5.01 -13.03 -0.99
N ASP A 97 -3.92 -12.95 -0.23
CA ASP A 97 -3.94 -12.99 1.23
C ASP A 97 -4.68 -11.79 1.83
N ALA A 98 -4.46 -10.58 1.30
CA ALA A 98 -5.14 -9.36 1.77
C ALA A 98 -6.67 -9.47 1.63
N ILE A 99 -7.15 -9.94 0.48
CA ILE A 99 -8.59 -10.19 0.25
C ILE A 99 -9.13 -11.25 1.23
N SER A 100 -8.35 -12.30 1.47
CA SER A 100 -8.77 -13.42 2.34
C SER A 100 -8.81 -13.01 3.82
N SER A 101 -7.82 -12.23 4.27
CA SER A 101 -7.60 -11.90 5.68
C SER A 101 -8.43 -10.71 6.16
N HIS A 102 -8.73 -9.74 5.29
CA HIS A 102 -9.49 -8.55 5.66
C HIS A 102 -10.98 -8.63 5.28
N GLY A 103 -11.39 -9.65 4.51
CA GLY A 103 -12.75 -9.80 4.01
C GLY A 103 -13.19 -8.60 3.17
N GLU A 104 -14.50 -8.46 2.95
CA GLU A 104 -15.08 -7.41 2.09
C GLU A 104 -15.82 -6.32 2.88
N SER A 105 -15.60 -6.24 4.20
CA SER A 105 -16.27 -5.27 5.06
C SER A 105 -15.71 -3.84 4.91
N ASP A 106 -14.43 -3.70 4.54
CA ASP A 106 -13.80 -2.40 4.25
C ASP A 106 -13.76 -2.16 2.74
N VAL A 107 -14.90 -1.68 2.21
CA VAL A 107 -15.08 -1.40 0.78
C VAL A 107 -13.99 -0.47 0.22
N ASN A 108 -13.54 0.53 0.99
CA ASN A 108 -12.52 1.47 0.52
C ASN A 108 -11.15 0.79 0.33
N PHE A 109 -10.76 -0.08 1.25
CA PHE A 109 -9.53 -0.85 1.12
C PHE A 109 -9.61 -1.81 -0.07
N ILE A 110 -10.73 -2.52 -0.20
CA ILE A 110 -10.93 -3.47 -1.30
C ILE A 110 -10.96 -2.76 -2.66
N ASP A 111 -11.60 -1.60 -2.77
CA ASP A 111 -11.60 -0.80 -3.99
C ASP A 111 -10.18 -0.41 -4.42
N LYS A 112 -9.29 -0.11 -3.47
CA LYS A 112 -7.89 0.18 -3.78
C LYS A 112 -7.09 -1.04 -4.23
N LEU A 113 -7.41 -2.23 -3.73
CA LEU A 113 -6.86 -3.47 -4.24
C LEU A 113 -7.36 -3.74 -5.66
N ILE A 114 -8.66 -3.62 -5.91
CA ILE A 114 -9.25 -3.80 -7.25
C ILE A 114 -8.63 -2.81 -8.26
N GLU A 115 -8.43 -1.55 -7.88
CA GLU A 115 -7.74 -0.55 -8.70
C GLU A 115 -6.32 -1.00 -9.05
N LEU A 116 -5.56 -1.50 -8.07
CA LEU A 116 -4.22 -2.02 -8.30
C LEU A 116 -4.22 -3.25 -9.22
N LYS A 117 -5.14 -4.20 -9.04
CA LYS A 117 -5.30 -5.37 -9.91
C LYS A 117 -5.49 -4.95 -11.37
N LYS A 118 -6.33 -3.94 -11.64
CA LYS A 118 -6.52 -3.37 -12.99
C LYS A 118 -5.26 -2.74 -13.54
N LEU A 119 -4.50 -2.00 -12.72
CA LEU A 119 -3.21 -1.43 -13.14
C LEU A 119 -2.21 -2.52 -13.54
N ILE A 120 -2.18 -3.64 -12.84
CA ILE A 120 -1.29 -4.78 -13.13
C ILE A 120 -1.71 -5.46 -14.44
N GLU A 121 -3.01 -5.68 -14.63
CA GLU A 121 -3.55 -6.26 -15.86
C GLU A 121 -3.13 -5.46 -17.10
N VAL A 122 -3.20 -4.13 -17.01
CA VAL A 122 -2.89 -3.24 -18.14
C VAL A 122 -1.38 -3.04 -18.33
N ASN A 123 -0.62 -2.84 -17.26
CA ASN A 123 0.76 -2.34 -17.36
C ASN A 123 1.83 -3.40 -17.13
N VAL A 124 1.52 -4.49 -16.43
CA VAL A 124 2.50 -5.50 -16.03
C VAL A 124 2.35 -6.77 -16.86
N LEU A 125 1.17 -7.41 -16.83
CA LEU A 125 0.97 -8.72 -17.46
C LEU A 125 1.34 -8.78 -18.95
N PRO A 126 1.03 -7.76 -19.79
CA PRO A 126 1.36 -7.81 -21.22
C PRO A 126 2.87 -7.81 -21.50
N SER A 127 3.68 -7.26 -20.58
CA SER A 127 5.12 -7.14 -20.72
C SER A 127 5.91 -8.24 -19.99
N LYS A 128 5.22 -9.09 -19.19
CA LYS A 128 5.81 -10.13 -18.33
C LYS A 128 5.26 -11.52 -18.67
N THR A 129 5.08 -11.79 -19.96
CA THR A 129 4.51 -13.06 -20.47
C THR A 129 5.37 -14.28 -20.12
N ASP A 130 6.67 -14.09 -19.96
CA ASP A 130 7.65 -15.10 -19.56
C ASP A 130 7.42 -15.62 -18.13
N CYS A 131 6.78 -14.83 -17.27
CA CYS A 131 6.44 -15.23 -15.91
C CYS A 131 5.25 -16.22 -15.84
N LYS A 132 4.53 -16.44 -16.95
CA LYS A 132 3.36 -17.34 -17.02
C LYS A 132 2.30 -17.05 -15.94
N ARG A 133 2.06 -15.77 -15.68
CA ARG A 133 1.01 -15.28 -14.78
C ARG A 133 -0.10 -14.61 -15.55
N PHE A 134 -1.31 -14.78 -15.05
CA PHE A 134 -2.55 -14.33 -15.68
C PHE A 134 -3.40 -13.57 -14.68
N ILE A 135 -4.32 -12.75 -15.19
CA ILE A 135 -5.24 -12.00 -14.32
C ILE A 135 -6.12 -12.92 -13.46
N THR A 136 -6.36 -14.15 -13.92
CA THR A 136 -7.08 -15.20 -13.19
C THR A 136 -6.35 -15.74 -11.96
N ASP A 137 -5.05 -15.45 -11.83
CA ASP A 137 -4.29 -15.80 -10.62
C ASP A 137 -4.61 -14.86 -9.44
N PHE A 138 -5.22 -13.71 -9.73
CA PHE A 138 -5.74 -12.80 -8.71
C PHE A 138 -7.14 -13.22 -8.29
N ARG A 139 -7.36 -13.27 -6.98
CA ARG A 139 -8.66 -13.54 -6.38
C ARG A 139 -9.66 -12.47 -6.81
N GLU A 140 -10.83 -12.92 -7.24
CA GLU A 140 -11.97 -12.07 -7.53
C GLU A 140 -12.82 -11.86 -6.28
N THR A 141 -13.16 -10.60 -6.01
CA THR A 141 -14.00 -10.17 -4.89
C THR A 141 -15.49 -10.26 -5.22
N ASP A 142 -16.35 -10.40 -4.21
CA ASP A 142 -17.80 -10.35 -4.37
C ASP A 142 -18.28 -8.94 -4.76
N ILE A 143 -17.56 -7.89 -4.36
CA ILE A 143 -17.72 -6.52 -4.88
C ILE A 143 -17.54 -6.49 -6.41
N GLU A 144 -16.47 -7.09 -6.96
CA GLU A 144 -16.27 -7.18 -8.42
C GLU A 144 -17.41 -7.96 -9.09
N LYS A 145 -17.78 -9.12 -8.53
CA LYS A 145 -18.87 -9.96 -9.07
C LYS A 145 -20.22 -9.27 -9.07
N THR A 146 -20.48 -8.42 -8.09
CA THR A 146 -21.73 -7.65 -7.99
C THR A 146 -21.77 -6.58 -9.06
N ARG A 147 -20.69 -5.79 -9.21
CA ARG A 147 -20.57 -4.72 -10.21
C ARG A 147 -20.60 -5.25 -11.66
N ALA A 148 -20.19 -6.49 -11.89
CA ALA A 148 -20.22 -7.11 -13.23
C ALA A 148 -21.63 -7.55 -13.68
N LYS A 149 -22.62 -7.56 -12.77
CA LYS A 149 -24.01 -7.95 -13.06
C LYS A 149 -24.95 -6.76 -13.29
N GLU A 150 -24.44 -5.55 -13.08
CA GLU A 150 -25.13 -4.27 -13.32
C GLU A 150 -24.87 -3.77 -14.75
#